data_AF-A0A1H1IKD7-F1
#
_entry.id   AF-A0A1H1IKD7-F1
#
_cell.length_a   1.000
_cell.length_b   1.000
_cell.length_c   1.000
_cell.angle_alpha   90.00
_cell.angle_beta   90.00
_cell.angle_gamma   90.00
#
_symmetry.space_group_name_H-M   'P 1'
#
loop_
_entity.id
_entity.type
_entity.pdbx_description
1 polymer ?
#
loop_
_entity_poly.entity_id
_entity_poly.type
_entity_poly.pdbx_seq_one_letter_code
_entity_poly.pdbx_strand_id
1 'polypeptide(L)'
;MGELFIAVFIAASGFIVAGICGSFYQLVTGEPPRFFGEAKGPISSLIAIALWIFAGPFMFMRYAIEGYFRESFRPSMLAAAGGLAAMWSICSGTFILSFLLAL
;
A
#
# COMPACT_ATOMS: atom_id res chain seq x y z
N MET A 1 11.03 -15.70 18.73
CA MET A 1 10.88 -16.15 17.32
C MET A 1 9.43 -16.17 16.86
N GLY A 2 8.47 -16.70 17.63
CA GLY A 2 7.05 -16.73 17.22
C GLY A 2 6.43 -15.35 16.94
N GLU A 3 6.66 -14.37 17.81
CA GLU A 3 6.12 -13.01 17.64
C GLU A 3 6.62 -12.32 16.37
N LEU A 4 7.90 -12.49 16.02
CA LEU A 4 8.46 -11.97 14.77
C LEU A 4 7.77 -12.59 13.54
N PHE A 5 7.51 -13.90 13.58
CA PHE A 5 6.81 -14.58 12.49
C PHE A 5 5.39 -14.06 12.32
N ILE A 6 4.68 -13.83 13.44
CA ILE A 6 3.35 -13.22 13.43
C ILE A 6 3.41 -11.81 12.85
N ALA A 7 4.36 -10.97 13.28
CA ALA A 7 4.52 -9.62 12.77
C ALA A 7 4.80 -9.60 11.26
N VAL A 8 5.67 -10.50 10.78
CA VAL A 8 5.95 -10.66 9.34
C VAL A 8 4.70 -11.13 8.58
N PHE A 9 3.93 -12.07 9.14
CA PHE A 9 2.68 -12.53 8.53
C PHE A 9 1.63 -11.42 8.44
N ILE A 10 1.49 -10.61 9.48
CA ILE A 10 0.61 -9.43 9.50
C ILE A 10 1.05 -8.43 8.44
N ALA A 11 2.35 -8.09 8.40
CA ALA A 11 2.91 -7.18 7.41
C ALA A 11 2.68 -7.69 5.99
N ALA A 12 2.95 -8.96 5.72
CA ALA A 12 2.75 -9.57 4.41
C ALA A 12 1.27 -9.53 4.00
N SER A 13 0.35 -9.85 4.91
CA SER A 13 -1.09 -9.81 4.64
C SER A 13 -1.56 -8.40 4.26
N GLY A 14 -1.12 -7.37 5.00
CA GLY A 14 -1.43 -5.99 4.69
C GLY A 14 -0.85 -5.53 3.36
N PHE A 15 0.37 -5.96 3.03
CA PHE A 15 1.01 -5.64 1.75
C PHE A 15 0.31 -6.32 0.57
N ILE A 16 -0.11 -7.58 0.73
CA ILE A 16 -0.87 -8.31 -0.30
C ILE A 16 -2.18 -7.59 -0.60
N VAL A 17 -2.94 -7.19 0.43
CA VAL A 17 -4.19 -6.46 0.21
C VAL A 17 -3.95 -5.09 -0.40
N ALA A 18 -2.87 -4.39 -0.01
CA ALA A 18 -2.47 -3.15 -0.66
C ALA A 18 -2.22 -3.35 -2.17
N GLY A 19 -1.54 -4.43 -2.54
CA GLY A 19 -1.32 -4.84 -3.92
C GLY A 19 -2.61 -5.16 -4.66
N ILE A 20 -3.50 -5.96 -4.07
CA ILE A 20 -4.81 -6.29 -4.66
C ILE A 20 -5.63 -5.02 -4.93
N CYS A 21 -5.76 -4.14 -3.93
CA CYS A 21 -6.49 -2.88 -4.07
C CYS A 21 -5.90 -1.99 -5.16
N GLY A 22 -4.56 -1.83 -5.17
CA GLY A 22 -3.87 -1.00 -6.14
C GLY A 22 -3.97 -1.54 -7.57
N SER A 23 -3.80 -2.85 -7.75
CA SER A 23 -3.94 -3.51 -9.04
C SER A 23 -5.38 -3.51 -9.54
N PHE A 24 -6.36 -3.72 -8.65
CA PHE A 24 -7.77 -3.64 -9.00
C PHE A 24 -8.15 -2.23 -9.46
N TYR A 25 -7.68 -1.20 -8.76
CA TYR A 25 -7.88 0.19 -9.20
C TYR A 25 -7.30 0.41 -10.61
N GLN A 26 -6.08 -0.05 -10.86
CA GLN A 26 -5.44 0.08 -12.17
C GLN A 26 -6.20 -0.70 -13.26
N LEU A 27 -6.77 -1.85 -12.93
CA LEU A 27 -7.58 -2.65 -13.86
C LEU A 27 -8.86 -1.92 -14.28
N VAL A 28 -9.54 -1.27 -13.33
CA VAL A 28 -10.82 -0.59 -13.58
C VAL A 28 -10.64 0.77 -14.23
N THR A 29 -9.59 1.52 -13.86
CA THR A 29 -9.39 2.90 -14.31
C THR A 29 -8.41 3.03 -15.48
N GLY A 30 -7.60 2.01 -15.75
CA GLY A 30 -6.52 2.07 -16.73
C GLY A 30 -5.30 2.88 -16.26
N GLU A 31 -5.39 3.55 -15.11
CA GLU A 31 -4.33 4.39 -14.56
C GLU A 31 -3.87 3.88 -13.19
N PRO A 32 -2.57 4.00 -12.89
CA PRO A 32 -2.08 3.61 -11.58
C PRO A 32 -2.61 4.54 -10.49
N PRO A 33 -2.90 4.01 -9.29
CA PRO A 33 -3.33 4.85 -8.17
C PRO A 33 -2.18 5.80 -7.79
N ARG A 34 -2.54 7.06 -7.53
CA ARG A 34 -1.61 8.12 -7.11
C ARG A 34 -2.09 8.78 -5.84
N PHE A 35 -1.14 9.19 -5.00
CA PHE A 35 -1.43 10.08 -3.88
C PHE A 35 -1.94 11.42 -4.40
N PHE A 36 -2.95 11.97 -3.72
CA PHE A 36 -3.55 13.27 -4.06
C PHE A 36 -4.07 13.39 -5.50
N GLY A 37 -4.54 12.27 -6.08
CA GLY A 37 -5.21 12.28 -7.39
C GLY A 37 -6.47 13.15 -7.42
N GLU A 38 -6.85 13.62 -8.61
CA GLU A 38 -8.05 14.45 -8.80
C GLU A 38 -9.32 13.63 -8.52
N ALA A 39 -9.97 13.91 -7.38
CA ALA A 39 -11.28 13.37 -7.04
C ALA A 39 -12.38 14.38 -7.40
N LYS A 40 -13.21 14.06 -8.39
CA LYS A 40 -14.32 14.91 -8.84
C LYS A 40 -15.61 14.53 -8.13
N GLY A 41 -15.75 14.99 -6.89
CA GLY A 41 -16.97 14.87 -6.09
C GLY A 41 -16.84 14.00 -4.83
N PRO A 42 -17.79 14.11 -3.88
CA PRO A 42 -17.65 13.58 -2.52
C PRO A 42 -17.46 12.05 -2.46
N ILE A 43 -18.16 11.30 -3.32
CA ILE A 43 -18.04 9.83 -3.39
C ILE A 43 -16.64 9.42 -3.88
N SER A 44 -16.14 10.08 -4.92
CA SER A 44 -14.81 9.81 -5.45
C SER A 44 -13.71 10.12 -4.44
N SER A 45 -13.87 11.19 -3.64
CA SER A 45 -12.94 11.53 -2.56
C SER A 45 -12.92 10.47 -1.46
N LEU A 46 -14.09 9.93 -1.10
CA LEU A 46 -14.17 8.86 -0.10
C LEU A 46 -13.45 7.59 -0.58
N ILE A 47 -13.66 7.20 -1.85
CA ILE A 47 -12.98 6.06 -2.46
C ILE A 47 -11.47 6.31 -2.52
N ALA A 48 -11.03 7.52 -2.89
CA ALA A 48 -9.61 7.88 -2.91
C ALA A 48 -8.98 7.78 -1.52
N ILE A 49 -9.66 8.24 -0.46
CA ILE A 49 -9.19 8.10 0.92
C ILE A 49 -9.06 6.63 1.32
N ALA A 50 -10.07 5.81 1.02
CA ALA A 50 -10.01 4.37 1.28
C ALA A 50 -8.83 3.70 0.54
N LEU A 51 -8.64 4.05 -0.74
CA LEU A 51 -7.49 3.59 -1.52
C LEU A 51 -6.16 4.05 -0.90
N TRP A 52 -6.06 5.28 -0.41
CA TRP A 52 -4.82 5.74 0.23
C TRP A 52 -4.52 5.00 1.52
N ILE A 53 -5.53 4.69 2.33
CA ILE A 53 -5.37 3.94 3.58
C ILE A 53 -4.87 2.51 3.30
N PHE A 54 -5.46 1.81 2.33
CA PHE A 54 -5.15 0.41 2.07
C PHE A 54 -4.05 0.18 1.04
N ALA A 55 -4.07 0.90 -0.09
CA ALA A 55 -3.07 0.79 -1.16
C ALA A 55 -1.84 1.68 -0.95
N GLY A 56 -1.73 2.38 0.18
CA GLY A 56 -0.57 3.18 0.59
C GLY A 56 0.79 2.50 0.32
N PRO A 57 1.04 1.30 0.88
CA PRO A 57 2.30 0.57 0.68
C PRO A 57 2.63 0.31 -0.80
N PHE A 58 1.61 -0.03 -1.59
CA PHE A 58 1.75 -0.28 -3.02
C PHE A 58 2.13 0.99 -3.79
N MET A 59 1.45 2.12 -3.51
CA MET A 59 1.76 3.40 -4.15
C MET A 59 3.16 3.91 -3.80
N PHE A 60 3.58 3.79 -2.53
CA PHE A 60 4.93 4.17 -2.10
C PHE A 60 6.02 3.36 -2.81
N MET A 61 5.87 2.03 -2.84
CA MET A 61 6.84 1.15 -3.48
C MET A 61 6.91 1.41 -4.97
N ARG A 62 5.77 1.59 -5.64
CA ARG A 62 5.74 1.91 -7.07
C ARG A 62 6.48 3.21 -7.37
N TYR A 63 6.18 4.28 -6.63
CA TYR A 63 6.84 5.56 -6.80
C TYR A 63 8.36 5.47 -6.56
N ALA A 64 8.79 4.73 -5.53
CA ALA A 64 10.20 4.55 -5.21
C ALA A 64 10.93 3.75 -6.30
N ILE A 65 10.33 2.66 -6.80
CA ILE A 65 10.88 1.82 -7.87
C ILE A 65 10.97 2.60 -9.18
N GLU A 66 9.91 3.29 -9.58
CA GLU A 66 9.91 4.13 -10.78
C GLU A 66 10.98 5.24 -10.68
N GLY A 67 11.14 5.86 -9.50
CA GLY A 67 12.19 6.85 -9.24
C GLY A 67 13.61 6.29 -9.28
N TYR A 68 13.80 5.04 -8.86
CA TYR A 68 15.09 4.34 -8.96
C TYR A 68 15.46 4.05 -10.41
N PHE A 69 14.52 3.52 -11.21
CA PHE A 69 14.75 3.25 -12.64
C PHE A 69 14.95 4.53 -13.47
N ARG A 70 14.40 5.66 -13.02
CA ARG A 70 14.65 6.99 -13.63
C ARG A 70 15.92 7.67 -13.10
N GLU A 71 16.76 6.94 -12.37
CA GLU A 71 18.00 7.44 -11.75
C GLU A 71 17.81 8.65 -10.81
N SER A 72 16.56 8.92 -10.41
CA SER A 72 16.21 10.03 -9.53
C SER A 72 16.42 9.68 -8.05
N PHE A 73 16.38 8.38 -7.72
CA PHE A 73 16.55 7.87 -6.35
C PHE A 73 17.76 6.94 -6.21
N ARG A 74 18.40 7.05 -5.04
CA ARG A 74 19.47 6.14 -4.61
C ARG A 74 18.88 4.83 -4.05
N PRO A 75 19.62 3.71 -4.06
CA PRO A 75 19.17 2.46 -3.45
C PRO A 75 18.74 2.57 -1.98
N SER A 76 19.36 3.47 -1.21
CA SER A 76 18.96 3.73 0.18
C SER A 76 17.54 4.30 0.30
N MET A 77 17.07 5.03 -0.70
CA MET A 77 15.70 5.56 -0.76
C MET A 77 14.68 4.42 -0.97
N LEU A 78 15.04 3.38 -1.74
CA LEU A 78 14.23 2.17 -1.88
C LEU A 78 14.11 1.43 -0.54
N ALA A 79 15.21 1.32 0.20
CA ALA A 79 15.19 0.69 1.52
C ALA A 79 14.31 1.48 2.51
N ALA A 80 14.39 2.82 2.49
CA ALA A 80 13.54 3.68 3.30
C ALA A 80 12.05 3.53 2.92
N ALA A 81 11.74 3.51 1.62
CA ALA A 81 10.38 3.27 1.12
C ALA A 81 9.86 1.89 1.51
N GLY A 82 10.72 0.86 1.44
CA GLY A 82 10.39 -0.50 1.89
C GLY A 82 10.12 -0.57 3.39
N GLY A 83 10.90 0.15 4.21
CA GLY A 83 10.66 0.26 5.64
C GLY A 83 9.32 0.92 5.96
N LEU A 84 9.02 2.04 5.30
CA LEU A 84 7.73 2.74 5.46
C LEU A 84 6.56 1.87 4.99
N ALA A 85 6.72 1.18 3.85
CA ALA A 85 5.73 0.24 3.33
C ALA A 85 5.50 -0.91 4.30
N ALA A 86 6.54 -1.47 4.92
CA ALA A 86 6.42 -2.52 5.92
C ALA A 86 5.67 -2.03 7.17
N MET A 87 6.05 -0.87 7.72
CA MET A 87 5.37 -0.28 8.88
C MET A 87 3.88 -0.06 8.61
N TRP A 88 3.54 0.54 7.46
CA TRP A 88 2.16 0.77 7.07
C TRP A 88 1.41 -0.56 6.84
N SER A 89 2.07 -1.55 6.23
CA SER A 89 1.47 -2.87 6.00
C SER A 89 1.16 -3.61 7.28
N ILE A 90 1.90 -3.40 8.37
CA ILE A 90 1.54 -3.96 9.68
C ILE A 90 0.21 -3.38 10.17
N CYS A 91 0.02 -2.06 10.05
CA CYS A 91 -1.23 -1.41 10.46
C CYS A 91 -2.43 -1.91 9.63
N SER A 92 -2.26 -1.91 8.30
CA SER A 92 -3.25 -2.43 7.34
C SER A 92 -3.58 -3.91 7.61
N GLY A 93 -2.54 -4.74 7.74
CA GLY A 93 -2.68 -6.17 7.96
C GLY A 93 -3.36 -6.49 9.29
N THR A 94 -3.07 -5.74 10.35
CA THR A 94 -3.73 -5.91 11.65
C THR A 94 -5.22 -5.66 11.53
N PHE A 95 -5.63 -4.59 10.85
CA PHE A 95 -7.04 -4.27 10.62
C PHE A 95 -7.75 -5.38 9.82
N ILE A 96 -7.15 -5.82 8.71
CA ILE A 96 -7.73 -6.84 7.83
C ILE A 96 -7.84 -8.18 8.56
N LEU A 97 -6.78 -8.62 9.22
CA LEU A 97 -6.78 -9.90 9.94
C LEU A 97 -7.75 -9.86 11.12
N SER A 98 -7.85 -8.75 11.84
CA SER A 98 -8.85 -8.58 12.91
C SER A 98 -10.27 -8.68 12.35
N PHE A 99 -10.52 -8.05 11.21
CA PHE A 99 -11.81 -8.13 10.52
C PHE A 99 -12.13 -9.56 10.07
N LEU A 100 -11.17 -10.26 9.47
CA LEU A 100 -11.35 -11.65 9.00
C LEU A 100 -11.55 -12.64 10.15
N LEU A 101 -10.89 -12.45 11.29
CA LEU A 101 -11.04 -13.29 12.47
C LEU A 101 -12.34 -13.04 13.23
N ALA A 102 -12.93 -11.85 13.05
CA ALA A 102 -14.22 -11.49 13.66
C ALA A 102 -15.43 -11.90 12.81
N LEU A 103 -15.21 -12.37 11.58
CA LEU A 103 -16.23 -12.91 10.68
C LEU A 103 -16.57 -14.36 11.04
#